data_AF-A0A1X7SIF4-F1
#
_entry.id   AF-A0A1X7SIF4-F1
#
_cell.length_a   1.000
_cell.length_b   1.000
_cell.length_c   1.000
_cell.angle_alpha   90.00
_cell.angle_beta   90.00
_cell.angle_gamma   90.00
#
_symmetry.space_group_name_H-M   'P 1'
#
loop_
_entity.id
_entity.type
_entity.pdbx_description
1 polymer ?
#
loop_
_entity_poly.entity_id
_entity_poly.type
_entity_poly.pdbx_seq_one_letter_code
_entity_poly.pdbx_strand_id
1 'polypeptide(L)'
;MFGGLTDNRRSNKLYMISFNKTSVDTLEVPNPGGSVQWPEGRWAHSSVLITTSSGSHLLVVGGFDVFDVWLLDINKRKWKELVSIIL
;
A
#
# COMPACT_ATOMS: atom_id res chain seq x y z
N MET A 1 5.05 0.47 -4.59
CA MET A 1 3.90 1.11 -5.25
C MET A 1 2.64 0.36 -4.84
N PHE A 2 1.57 1.06 -4.49
CA PHE A 2 0.33 0.44 -4.04
C PHE A 2 -0.86 1.07 -4.79
N GLY A 3 -1.89 0.29 -5.08
CA GLY A 3 -3.15 0.76 -5.65
C GLY A 3 -3.07 1.17 -7.13
N GLY A 4 -3.90 2.15 -7.51
CA GLY A 4 -3.99 2.67 -8.87
C GLY A 4 -5.31 2.30 -9.57
N LEU A 5 -5.46 2.76 -10.82
CA LEU A 5 -6.59 2.42 -11.69
C LEU A 5 -6.08 1.54 -12.83
N THR A 6 -6.53 0.29 -12.88
CA THR A 6 -6.14 -0.69 -13.91
C THR A 6 -7.40 -1.37 -14.43
N ASP A 7 -7.54 -1.51 -15.74
CA ASP A 7 -8.73 -2.10 -16.39
C ASP A 7 -10.07 -1.51 -15.90
N ASN A 8 -10.10 -0.18 -15.72
CA ASN A 8 -11.23 0.59 -15.17
C ASN A 8 -11.68 0.16 -13.76
N ARG A 9 -10.80 -0.49 -12.99
CA ARG A 9 -11.06 -0.90 -11.60
C ARG A 9 -10.00 -0.35 -10.65
N ARG A 10 -10.43 -0.04 -9.44
CA ARG A 10 -9.52 0.36 -8.36
C ARG A 10 -8.70 -0.87 -7.97
N SER A 11 -7.38 -0.79 -8.11
CA SER A 11 -6.45 -1.86 -7.75
C SER A 11 -6.12 -1.80 -6.27
N ASN A 12 -5.92 -2.96 -5.63
CA ASN A 12 -5.30 -3.09 -4.30
C ASN A 12 -3.97 -3.87 -4.37
N LYS A 13 -3.35 -3.95 -5.54
CA LYS A 13 -2.09 -4.65 -5.71
C LYS A 13 -0.94 -3.86 -5.07
N LEU A 14 0.01 -4.60 -4.50
CA LEU A 14 1.25 -4.06 -3.94
C LEU A 14 2.42 -4.54 -4.80
N TYR A 15 3.20 -3.60 -5.32
CA TYR A 15 4.41 -3.88 -6.08
C TYR A 15 5.63 -3.39 -5.32
N MET A 16 6.60 -4.28 -5.11
CA MET A 16 7.95 -3.92 -4.70
C MET A 16 8.79 -3.71 -5.95
N ILE A 17 9.37 -2.52 -6.06
CA ILE A 17 10.16 -2.11 -7.22
C ILE A 17 11.59 -1.92 -6.74
N SER A 18 12.51 -2.66 -7.35
CA SER A 18 13.95 -2.48 -7.15
C SER A 18 14.52 -1.92 -8.44
N PHE A 19 15.33 -0.88 -8.34
CA PHE A 19 15.97 -0.29 -9.50
C PHE A 19 17.48 -0.26 -9.29
N ASN A 20 18.23 -0.53 -10.36
CA ASN A 20 19.62 -0.15 -10.46
C ASN A 20 19.75 0.94 -11.54
N LYS A 21 20.99 1.27 -11.94
CA LYS A 21 21.24 2.36 -12.89
C LYS A 21 20.55 2.17 -14.25
N THR A 22 20.28 0.93 -14.67
CA THR A 22 19.80 0.61 -16.03
C THR A 22 18.65 -0.38 -16.09
N SER A 23 18.25 -1.01 -14.98
CA SER A 23 17.15 -1.97 -14.97
C SER A 23 16.23 -1.76 -13.79
N VAL A 24 14.98 -2.14 -14.00
CA VAL A 24 13.92 -2.13 -13.00
C VAL A 24 13.42 -3.56 -12.86
N ASP A 25 13.42 -4.07 -11.64
CA ASP A 25 12.76 -5.31 -11.27
C ASP A 25 11.49 -4.97 -10.49
N THR A 26 10.40 -5.66 -10.82
CA THR A 26 9.08 -5.43 -10.24
C THR A 26 8.51 -6.74 -9.76
N LEU A 27 8.31 -6.84 -8.45
CA LEU A 27 7.71 -7.98 -7.79
C LEU A 27 6.31 -7.62 -7.28
N GLU A 28 5.27 -8.26 -7.82
CA GLU A 28 3.93 -8.23 -7.23
C GLU A 28 3.95 -9.02 -5.92
N VAL A 29 3.58 -8.38 -4.82
CA VAL A 29 3.38 -9.04 -3.53
C VAL A 29 2.00 -9.69 -3.55
N PRO A 30 1.89 -11.03 -3.43
CA PRO A 30 0.60 -11.70 -3.47
C PRO A 30 -0.31 -11.18 -2.37
N ASN A 31 -1.51 -10.73 -2.74
CA ASN A 31 -2.56 -10.45 -1.77
C ASN A 31 -3.06 -11.81 -1.23
N PRO A 32 -2.87 -12.10 0.07
CA PRO A 32 -3.26 -13.40 0.65
C PRO A 32 -4.78 -13.62 0.64
N GLY A 33 -5.58 -12.57 0.46
CA GLY A 33 -7.04 -12.61 0.58
C GLY A 33 -7.50 -12.90 2.00
N GLY A 34 -8.82 -12.76 2.24
CA GLY A 34 -9.45 -13.20 3.49
C GLY A 34 -8.77 -12.70 4.76
N SER A 35 -8.48 -13.61 5.70
CA SER A 35 -8.14 -13.41 7.12
C SER A 35 -6.99 -12.45 7.51
N VAL A 36 -6.33 -11.79 6.56
CA VAL A 36 -5.23 -10.84 6.80
C VAL A 36 -5.68 -9.45 6.41
N GLN A 37 -5.40 -8.45 7.26
CA GLN A 37 -5.68 -7.06 6.93
C GLN A 37 -4.98 -6.66 5.63
N TRP A 38 -5.75 -6.09 4.69
CA TRP A 38 -5.26 -5.62 3.40
C TRP A 38 -6.15 -4.45 2.94
N PRO A 39 -5.58 -3.31 2.49
CA PRO A 39 -6.40 -2.18 2.11
C PRO A 39 -7.22 -2.47 0.85
N GLU A 40 -8.45 -1.96 0.80
CA GLU A 40 -9.28 -2.06 -0.40
C GLU A 40 -8.66 -1.33 -1.60
N GLY A 41 -9.19 -1.66 -2.79
CA GLY A 41 -8.73 -1.09 -4.05
C GLY A 41 -8.96 0.42 -4.10
N ARG A 42 -7.91 1.18 -4.39
CA ARG A 42 -7.95 2.65 -4.33
C ARG A 42 -7.04 3.33 -5.33
N TRP A 43 -7.41 4.54 -5.70
CA TRP A 43 -6.64 5.46 -6.55
C TRP A 43 -6.73 6.87 -5.97
N ALA A 44 -5.90 7.80 -6.48
CA ALA A 44 -5.79 9.17 -5.96
C ALA A 44 -5.51 9.26 -4.44
N HIS A 45 -4.80 8.28 -3.88
CA HIS A 45 -4.36 8.29 -2.50
C HIS A 45 -2.97 8.94 -2.39
N SER A 46 -2.60 9.34 -1.18
CA SER A 46 -1.25 9.79 -0.87
C SER A 46 -0.48 8.72 -0.11
N SER A 47 0.84 8.69 -0.31
CA SER A 47 1.71 7.82 0.48
C SER A 47 3.03 8.49 0.81
N VAL A 48 3.58 8.14 1.97
CA VAL A 48 4.88 8.64 2.44
C VAL A 48 5.67 7.52 3.11
N LEU A 49 6.96 7.47 2.81
CA LEU A 49 7.90 6.60 3.52
C LEU A 49 8.28 7.25 4.85
N ILE A 50 8.05 6.55 5.95
CA ILE A 50 8.39 7.00 7.30
C ILE A 50 9.30 5.99 7.99
N THR A 51 10.15 6.48 8.89
CA THR A 51 10.99 5.65 9.75
C THR A 51 10.51 5.78 11.19
N THR A 52 10.26 4.65 11.85
CA THR A 52 9.92 4.58 13.28
C THR A 52 11.02 3.81 14.02
N SER A 53 10.92 3.73 15.35
CA SER A 53 11.80 2.87 16.15
C SER A 53 11.68 1.38 15.79
N SER A 54 10.60 0.96 15.12
CA SER A 54 10.36 -0.41 14.67
C SER A 54 10.76 -0.66 13.21
N GLY A 55 11.25 0.35 12.48
CA GLY A 55 11.74 0.23 11.11
C GLY A 55 11.06 1.17 10.10
N SER A 56 11.33 0.95 8.81
CA SER A 56 10.72 1.72 7.71
C SER A 56 9.33 1.21 7.35
N HIS A 57 8.39 2.14 7.20
CA HIS A 57 7.00 1.87 6.88
C HIS A 57 6.53 2.78 5.75
N LEU A 58 5.57 2.30 4.97
CA LEU A 58 4.80 3.14 4.05
C LEU A 58 3.47 3.50 4.73
N LEU A 59 3.25 4.79 4.96
CA LEU A 59 1.95 5.31 5.37
C LEU A 59 1.14 5.62 4.12
N VAL A 60 -0.08 5.08 4.04
CA VAL A 60 -1.03 5.30 2.94
C VAL A 60 -2.28 5.95 3.52
N VAL A 61 -2.70 7.07 2.95
CA VAL A 61 -3.83 7.86 3.44
C VAL A 61 -4.86 8.03 2.34
N GLY A 62 -6.08 7.57 2.64
CA GLY A 62 -7.28 7.83 1.87
C GLY A 62 -7.25 7.34 0.43
N GLY A 63 -7.93 8.09 -0.44
CA GLY A 63 -8.17 7.84 -1.86
C GLY A 63 -9.52 8.45 -2.25
N PHE A 64 -9.89 8.37 -3.53
CA PHE A 64 -11.22 8.79 -3.97
C PHE A 64 -12.30 7.89 -3.32
N ASP A 65 -13.18 8.47 -2.51
CA ASP A 65 -14.18 7.81 -1.66
C ASP A 65 -13.60 6.81 -0.63
N VAL A 66 -12.36 7.01 -0.18
CA VAL A 66 -11.72 6.16 0.83
C VAL A 66 -11.11 7.03 1.92
N PHE A 67 -11.45 6.76 3.20
CA PHE A 67 -11.14 7.63 4.34
C PHE A 67 -10.36 6.92 5.47
N ASP A 68 -9.74 5.79 5.18
CA ASP A 68 -8.94 5.03 6.13
C ASP A 68 -7.44 5.39 6.03
N VAL A 69 -6.68 4.96 7.04
CA VAL A 69 -5.22 5.12 7.12
C VAL A 69 -4.57 3.77 7.32
N TRP A 70 -3.61 3.45 6.46
CA TRP A 70 -2.94 2.16 6.43
C TRP A 70 -1.44 2.30 6.59
N LEU A 71 -0.84 1.41 7.36
CA LEU A 71 0.60 1.32 7.56
C LEU A 71 1.12 -0.03 7.04
N LEU A 72 2.04 0.01 6.09
CA LEU A 72 2.77 -1.16 5.62
C LEU A 72 4.12 -1.24 6.31
N ASP A 73 4.35 -2.33 7.05
CA ASP A 73 5.71 -2.76 7.39
C ASP A 73 6.35 -3.33 6.12
N ILE A 74 7.29 -2.58 5.52
CA ILE A 74 7.86 -2.90 4.21
C ILE A 74 8.67 -4.20 4.27
N ASN A 75 9.37 -4.43 5.39
CA ASN A 75 10.22 -5.61 5.56
C ASN A 75 9.39 -6.87 5.75
N LYS A 76 8.30 -6.78 6.53
CA LYS A 76 7.40 -7.92 6.79
C LYS A 76 6.32 -8.08 5.73
N ARG A 77 6.12 -7.07 4.87
CA ARG A 77 5.03 -6.99 3.88
C ARG A 77 3.66 -7.18 4.51
N LYS A 78 3.48 -6.61 5.71
CA LYS A 78 2.25 -6.72 6.49
C LYS A 78 1.60 -5.34 6.62
N TRP A 79 0.31 -5.30 6.31
CA TRP A 79 -0.52 -4.13 6.51
C TRP A 79 -1.12 -4.10 7.90
N LYS A 80 -1.30 -2.90 8.44
CA LYS A 80 -2.07 -2.61 9.62
C LYS A 80 -2.92 -1.37 9.36
N GLU A 81 -4.22 -1.47 9.56
CA GLU A 81 -5.10 -0.30 9.58
C GLU A 81 -4.88 0.47 10.89
N LEU A 82 -4.69 1.79 10.81
CA LEU A 82 -4.42 2.62 11.98
C LEU A 82 -5.70 3.28 12.52
N VAL A 83 -6.50 3.89 11.63
CA VAL A 83 -7.77 4.56 11.96
C VAL A 83 -8.63 4.59 10.70
N SER A 84 -9.91 4.23 10.83
CA SER A 84 -10.95 4.59 9.85
C SER A 84 -11.46 5.97 10.24
N ILE A 85 -11.19 7.00 9.41
CA ILE A 85 -11.69 8.35 9.68
C ILE A 85 -13.16 8.33 9.26
N ILE A 86 -14.06 8.15 10.22
CA ILE A 86 -15.48 8.44 10.00
C ILE A 86 -15.59 9.97 9.93
N LEU A 87 -15.82 10.50 8.73
CA LEU A 87 -16.18 11.89 8.50
C LEU A 87 -17.70 12.07 8.65
#